data_AF-W6S0Q8-F1
#
_entry.id   AF-W6S0Q8-F1
#
_cell.length_a   1.000
_cell.length_b   1.000
_cell.length_c   1.000
_cell.angle_alpha   90.00
_cell.angle_beta   90.00
_cell.angle_gamma   90.00
#
_symmetry.space_group_name_H-M   'P 1'
#
loop_
_entity.id
_entity.type
_entity.pdbx_description
1 polymer ?
#
loop_
_entity_poly.entity_id
_entity_poly.type
_entity_poly.pdbx_seq_one_letter_code
_entity_poly.pdbx_strand_id
1 'polypeptide(L)'
;MNRFLDDYEKGLSENRYIYHELPSKTSFDNYTFDIGLSSHFLLMYTSLGLEFHIKALNEMLRICKEVRIFPITDLDGMKSKLANDVINYFEKNYIVKVVKTDYEFQKHSNEVLIVKNIL
;
A
#
# COMPACT_ATOMS: atom_id res chain seq x y z
N MET A 1 -5.02 4.39 -18.11
CA MET A 1 -3.60 4.39 -18.47
C MET A 1 -3.19 5.68 -19.18
N ASN A 2 -3.88 6.12 -20.23
CA ASN A 2 -3.50 7.32 -21.02
C ASN A 2 -3.22 8.57 -20.17
N ARG A 3 -4.09 8.92 -19.20
CA ARG A 3 -3.86 10.07 -18.29
C ARG A 3 -2.51 10.04 -17.56
N PHE A 4 -2.02 8.87 -17.19
CA PHE A 4 -0.71 8.74 -16.56
C PHE A 4 0.41 8.92 -17.59
N LEU A 5 0.30 8.28 -18.74
CA LEU A 5 1.30 8.38 -19.81
C LEU A 5 1.44 9.81 -20.34
N ASP A 6 0.31 10.52 -20.49
CA ASP A 6 0.25 11.91 -20.92
C ASP A 6 0.89 12.87 -19.90
N ASP A 7 0.89 12.48 -18.61
CA ASP A 7 1.41 13.29 -17.49
C ASP A 7 2.86 12.96 -17.12
N TYR A 8 3.33 11.73 -17.40
CA TYR A 8 4.56 11.17 -16.83
C TYR A 8 5.81 12.01 -17.11
N GLU A 9 6.11 12.31 -18.37
CA GLU A 9 7.33 13.06 -18.76
C GLU A 9 7.37 14.45 -18.11
N LYS A 10 6.24 15.16 -18.14
CA LYS A 10 6.10 16.48 -17.52
C LYS A 10 6.25 16.37 -16.00
N GLY A 11 5.50 15.45 -15.38
CA GLY A 11 5.55 15.26 -13.94
C GLY A 11 6.92 14.84 -13.43
N LEU A 12 7.69 14.11 -14.23
CA LEU A 12 9.06 13.73 -13.89
C LEU A 12 9.96 14.97 -13.87
N SER A 13 9.86 15.85 -14.88
CA SER A 13 10.58 17.12 -14.92
C SER A 13 10.19 18.08 -13.77
N GLU A 14 8.95 17.97 -13.28
CA GLU A 14 8.42 18.74 -12.15
C GLU A 14 8.71 18.09 -10.78
N ASN A 15 9.46 16.98 -10.74
CA ASN A 15 9.77 16.20 -9.54
C ASN A 15 8.54 15.62 -8.81
N ARG A 16 7.44 15.37 -9.53
CA ARG A 16 6.25 14.68 -8.98
C ARG A 16 6.42 13.17 -8.91
N TYR A 17 7.31 12.59 -9.72
CA TYR A 17 7.68 11.18 -9.69
C TYR A 17 9.09 11.03 -9.15
N ILE A 18 9.22 10.40 -7.98
CA ILE A 18 10.50 10.22 -7.28
C ILE A 18 10.78 8.72 -7.16
N TYR A 19 11.96 8.31 -7.63
CA TYR A 19 12.41 6.92 -7.51
C TYR A 19 12.67 6.56 -6.05
N HIS A 20 12.13 5.42 -5.63
CA HIS A 20 12.34 4.89 -4.29
C HIS A 20 12.10 3.38 -4.26
N GLU A 21 12.80 2.68 -3.37
CA GLU A 21 12.68 1.23 -3.18
C GLU A 21 12.24 0.93 -1.75
N LEU A 22 11.03 0.38 -1.59
CA LEU A 22 10.58 -0.12 -0.29
C LEU A 22 11.33 -1.42 0.07
N PRO A 23 11.66 -1.64 1.37
CA PRO A 23 11.21 -0.88 2.53
C PRO A 23 12.26 0.13 3.02
N SER A 24 13.13 0.64 2.13
CA SER A 24 14.15 1.62 2.52
C SER A 24 13.49 2.88 3.07
N LYS A 25 14.18 3.60 3.95
CA LYS A 25 13.66 4.85 4.50
C LYS A 25 13.65 5.94 3.41
N THR A 26 12.53 6.64 3.25
CA THR A 26 12.39 7.79 2.35
C THR A 26 12.99 9.06 2.98
N SER A 27 13.20 10.09 2.15
CA SER A 27 13.67 11.40 2.59
C SER A 27 12.54 12.30 3.12
N PHE A 28 11.29 11.85 3.10
CA PHE A 28 10.16 12.64 3.58
C PHE A 28 10.07 12.63 5.11
N ASP A 29 9.59 13.73 5.65
CA ASP A 29 9.30 13.87 7.07
C ASP A 29 8.07 13.04 7.47
N ASN A 30 7.82 12.94 8.77
CA ASN A 30 6.65 12.22 9.25
C ASN A 30 5.37 12.96 8.85
N TYR A 31 4.35 12.21 8.43
CA TYR A 31 3.02 12.72 8.07
C TYR A 31 3.02 13.82 7.00
N THR A 32 4.01 13.81 6.09
CA THR A 32 4.06 14.72 4.93
C THR A 32 2.81 14.59 4.05
N PHE A 33 2.25 13.39 3.94
CA PHE A 33 1.09 13.12 3.10
C PHE A 33 -0.13 12.72 3.92
N ASP A 34 -1.32 13.09 3.45
CA ASP A 34 -2.56 12.63 4.07
C ASP A 34 -2.82 11.14 3.77
N ILE A 35 -2.58 10.71 2.53
CA ILE A 35 -2.90 9.35 2.07
C ILE A 35 -1.76 8.78 1.21
N GLY A 36 -1.35 7.55 1.53
CA GLY A 36 -0.52 6.69 0.67
C GLY A 36 -1.35 5.59 0.04
N LEU A 37 -1.07 5.25 -1.21
CA LEU A 37 -1.74 4.18 -1.95
C LEU A 37 -0.71 3.14 -2.40
N SER A 38 -0.93 1.87 -2.07
CA SER A 38 -0.27 0.74 -2.74
C SER A 38 -1.34 -0.02 -3.52
N SER A 39 -1.21 -0.03 -4.84
CA SER A 39 -1.99 -0.95 -5.66
C SER A 39 -1.33 -2.35 -5.67
N HIS A 40 -1.41 -3.08 -6.79
CA HIS A 40 -0.95 -4.45 -7.06
C HIS A 40 0.55 -4.70 -6.75
N PHE A 41 0.93 -4.60 -5.48
CA PHE A 41 2.30 -4.70 -4.98
C PHE A 41 2.33 -5.26 -3.55
N LEU A 42 2.04 -4.44 -2.54
CA LEU A 42 1.99 -4.92 -1.15
C LEU A 42 0.91 -5.99 -1.00
N LEU A 43 1.18 -7.00 -0.16
CA LEU A 43 0.39 -8.21 0.08
C LEU A 43 0.28 -9.20 -1.10
N MET A 44 0.34 -8.72 -2.35
CA MET A 44 0.22 -9.56 -3.54
C MET A 44 1.42 -10.48 -3.75
N TYR A 45 2.64 -9.94 -3.56
CA TYR A 45 3.89 -10.69 -3.70
C TYR A 45 4.30 -11.34 -2.37
N THR A 46 3.74 -12.50 -2.08
CA THR A 46 3.99 -13.23 -0.82
C THR A 46 5.44 -13.70 -0.67
N SER A 47 6.16 -13.89 -1.77
CA SER A 47 7.58 -14.27 -1.78
C SER A 47 8.53 -13.23 -1.17
N LEU A 48 8.10 -11.97 -1.07
CA LEU A 48 8.87 -10.92 -0.39
C LEU A 48 8.90 -11.12 1.14
N GLY A 49 8.01 -11.96 1.68
CA GLY A 49 7.99 -12.35 3.08
C GLY A 49 7.35 -11.32 4.02
N LEU A 50 6.87 -11.80 5.17
CA LEU A 50 6.11 -10.99 6.14
C LEU A 50 6.88 -9.74 6.62
N GLU A 51 8.17 -9.88 6.89
CA GLU A 51 9.01 -8.80 7.40
C GLU A 51 9.13 -7.63 6.41
N PHE A 52 9.24 -7.93 5.11
CA PHE A 52 9.27 -6.91 4.06
C PHE A 52 7.99 -6.07 4.09
N HIS A 53 6.82 -6.73 4.06
CA HIS A 53 5.53 -6.05 4.01
C HIS A 53 5.28 -5.20 5.26
N ILE A 54 5.68 -5.68 6.43
CA ILE A 54 5.62 -4.90 7.68
C ILE A 54 6.52 -3.67 7.60
N LYS A 55 7.79 -3.81 7.19
CA LYS A 55 8.72 -2.66 7.11
C LYS A 55 8.26 -1.65 6.07
N ALA A 56 7.79 -2.12 4.91
CA ALA A 56 7.29 -1.26 3.84
C ALA A 56 6.07 -0.46 4.28
N LEU A 57 5.07 -1.12 4.88
CA LEU A 57 3.87 -0.44 5.36
C LEU A 57 4.17 0.49 6.54
N ASN A 58 5.11 0.15 7.43
CA ASN A 58 5.57 1.07 8.48
C ASN A 58 6.21 2.34 7.89
N GLU A 59 7.06 2.22 6.87
CA GLU A 59 7.65 3.40 6.23
C GLU A 59 6.58 4.25 5.55
N MET A 60 5.59 3.64 4.88
CA MET A 60 4.45 4.37 4.32
C MET A 60 3.63 5.06 5.41
N LEU A 61 3.34 4.40 6.53
CA LEU A 61 2.59 4.98 7.67
C LEU A 61 3.38 6.03 8.45
N ARG A 62 4.72 6.04 8.31
CA ARG A 62 5.57 7.10 8.84
C ARG A 62 5.32 8.41 8.09
N ILE A 63 5.28 8.35 6.76
CA ILE A 63 5.15 9.54 5.90
C ILE A 63 3.70 9.89 5.55
N CYS A 64 2.76 8.95 5.70
CA CYS A 64 1.34 9.12 5.41
C CYS A 64 0.49 8.96 6.67
N LYS A 65 -0.55 9.79 6.83
CA LYS A 65 -1.52 9.65 7.94
C LYS A 65 -2.38 8.38 7.80
N GLU A 66 -2.67 8.00 6.56
CA GLU A 66 -3.44 6.81 6.17
C GLU A 66 -2.78 6.11 4.99
N VAL A 67 -2.78 4.78 4.98
CA VAL A 67 -2.32 3.98 3.84
C VAL A 67 -3.45 3.04 3.41
N ARG A 68 -3.70 2.98 2.09
CA ARG A 68 -4.65 2.06 1.49
C ARG A 68 -3.95 1.07 0.57
N ILE A 69 -4.22 -0.21 0.77
CA ILE A 69 -3.61 -1.31 0.00
C ILE A 69 -4.71 -2.06 -0.75
N PHE A 70 -4.50 -2.26 -2.04
CA PHE A 70 -5.40 -3.02 -2.90
C PHE A 70 -4.63 -3.80 -3.99
N PRO A 71 -4.96 -5.07 -4.26
CA PRO A 71 -5.89 -5.91 -3.51
C PRO A 71 -5.24 -6.44 -2.22
N ILE A 72 -6.02 -7.17 -1.41
CA ILE A 72 -5.51 -7.90 -0.22
C ILE A 72 -5.33 -9.40 -0.48
N THR A 73 -5.20 -9.78 -1.75
CA THR A 73 -5.03 -11.15 -2.24
C THR A 73 -3.63 -11.35 -2.81
N ASP A 74 -3.22 -12.61 -2.97
CA ASP A 74 -1.98 -12.97 -3.67
C ASP A 74 -2.14 -12.94 -5.21
N LEU A 75 -1.09 -13.35 -5.93
CA LEU A 75 -1.08 -13.38 -7.40
C LEU A 75 -2.19 -14.26 -8.01
N ASP A 76 -2.64 -15.28 -7.28
CA ASP A 76 -3.70 -16.19 -7.71
C ASP A 76 -5.11 -15.64 -7.37
N GLY A 77 -5.19 -14.44 -6.80
CA GLY A 77 -6.45 -13.84 -6.34
C GLY A 77 -6.99 -14.46 -5.06
N MET A 78 -6.16 -15.21 -4.33
CA MET A 78 -6.55 -15.92 -3.12
C MET A 78 -6.19 -15.12 -1.86
N LYS A 79 -7.01 -15.26 -0.82
CA LYS A 79 -6.67 -14.70 0.50
C LYS A 79 -5.45 -15.44 1.04
N SER A 80 -4.37 -14.70 1.29
CA SER A 80 -3.11 -15.29 1.76
C SER A 80 -2.99 -15.23 3.28
N LYS A 81 -2.31 -16.21 3.87
CA LYS A 81 -1.91 -16.16 5.29
C LYS A 81 -1.08 -14.91 5.58
N LEU A 82 -0.23 -14.51 4.64
CA LEU A 82 0.62 -13.33 4.76
C LEU A 82 -0.20 -12.04 4.91
N ALA A 83 -1.26 -11.86 4.12
CA ALA A 83 -2.12 -10.69 4.24
C ALA A 83 -2.77 -10.61 5.64
N ASN A 84 -3.28 -11.73 6.15
CA ASN A 84 -3.84 -11.82 7.49
C ASN A 84 -2.79 -11.53 8.57
N ASP A 85 -1.57 -12.08 8.44
CA ASP A 85 -0.49 -11.84 9.40
C ASP A 85 -0.08 -10.35 9.45
N VAL A 86 -0.04 -9.67 8.29
CA VAL A 86 0.21 -8.21 8.22
C VAL A 86 -0.93 -7.43 8.88
N ILE A 87 -2.19 -7.73 8.56
CA ILE A 87 -3.36 -7.08 9.17
C ILE A 87 -3.32 -7.20 10.69
N ASN A 88 -3.15 -8.42 11.21
CA ASN A 88 -3.07 -8.71 12.64
C ASN A 88 -1.88 -7.99 13.33
N TYR A 89 -0.78 -7.77 12.60
CA TYR A 89 0.36 -7.02 13.14
C TYR A 89 -0.01 -5.54 13.36
N PHE A 90 -0.67 -4.91 12.39
CA PHE A 90 -1.00 -3.48 12.44
C PHE A 90 -2.23 -3.18 13.32
N GLU A 91 -3.18 -4.10 13.45
CA GLU A 91 -4.35 -3.95 14.33
C GLU A 91 -4.01 -3.65 15.80
N LYS A 92 -2.80 -4.01 16.24
CA LYS A 92 -2.34 -3.78 17.62
C LYS A 92 -2.12 -2.30 17.95
N ASN A 93 -1.76 -1.49 16.96
CA ASN A 93 -1.30 -0.11 17.16
C ASN A 93 -1.95 0.90 16.20
N TYR A 94 -2.78 0.44 15.27
CA TYR A 94 -3.39 1.26 14.23
C TYR A 94 -4.88 0.95 14.11
N ILE A 95 -5.63 1.91 13.57
CA ILE A 95 -7.00 1.67 13.13
C ILE A 95 -6.92 0.95 11.78
N VAL A 96 -7.35 -0.31 11.75
CA VAL A 96 -7.37 -1.13 10.55
C VAL A 96 -8.80 -1.42 10.12
N LYS A 97 -9.08 -1.27 8.83
CA LYS A 97 -10.37 -1.61 8.21
C LYS A 97 -10.17 -2.34 6.90
N VAL A 98 -10.96 -3.38 6.68
CA VAL A 98 -11.11 -4.01 5.37
C VAL A 98 -12.45 -3.57 4.80
N VAL A 99 -12.44 -2.92 3.65
CA VAL A 99 -13.65 -2.40 2.99
C VAL A 99 -13.78 -2.96 1.59
N LYS A 100 -15.01 -3.25 1.17
CA LYS A 100 -15.29 -3.63 -0.22
C LYS A 100 -15.26 -2.41 -1.13
N THR A 101 -14.85 -2.62 -2.37
CA THR A 101 -14.91 -1.66 -3.47
C THR A 101 -15.67 -2.26 -4.65
N ASP A 102 -16.22 -1.41 -5.50
CA ASP A 102 -16.90 -1.81 -6.74
C ASP A 102 -15.91 -2.20 -7.85
N TYR A 103 -14.61 -2.01 -7.61
CA TYR A 103 -13.55 -2.42 -8.51
C TYR A 103 -13.10 -3.86 -8.23
N GLU A 104 -13.18 -4.72 -9.24
CA GLU A 104 -12.77 -6.13 -9.17
C GLU A 104 -12.02 -6.50 -10.45
N PHE A 105 -10.68 -6.61 -10.35
CA PHE A 105 -9.85 -7.02 -11.48
C PHE A 105 -9.67 -8.54 -11.54
N GLN A 106 -9.36 -9.16 -10.40
CA GLN A 106 -9.38 -10.60 -10.21
C GLN A 106 -10.63 -10.98 -9.42
N LYS A 107 -11.21 -12.13 -9.74
CA LYS A 107 -12.39 -12.65 -9.06
C LYS A 107 -12.13 -12.73 -7.55
N HIS A 108 -13.05 -12.19 -6.75
CA HIS A 108 -13.01 -12.08 -5.30
C HIS A 108 -11.93 -11.15 -4.71
N SER A 109 -11.22 -10.38 -5.54
CA SER A 109 -10.19 -9.43 -5.12
C SER A 109 -10.72 -8.00 -5.14
N ASN A 110 -11.81 -7.73 -4.41
CA ASN A 110 -12.49 -6.44 -4.36
C ASN A 110 -12.47 -5.79 -2.96
N GLU A 111 -11.47 -6.12 -2.16
CA GLU A 111 -11.30 -5.60 -0.80
C GLU A 111 -10.05 -4.71 -0.72
N VAL A 112 -10.18 -3.56 -0.06
CA VAL A 112 -9.12 -2.60 0.24
C VAL A 112 -8.82 -2.67 1.73
N LEU A 113 -7.54 -2.79 2.07
CA LEU A 113 -7.07 -2.59 3.44
C LEU A 113 -6.81 -1.10 3.65
N ILE A 114 -7.39 -0.53 4.70
CA ILE A 114 -7.14 0.84 5.17
C ILE A 114 -6.45 0.74 6.52
N VAL A 115 -5.28 1.35 6.65
CA VAL A 115 -4.54 1.45 7.91
C VAL A 115 -4.31 2.92 8.23
N LYS A 116 -4.73 3.35 9.42
CA LYS A 116 -4.66 4.75 9.86
C LYS A 116 -4.03 4.85 11.25
N ASN A 117 -3.24 5.89 11.46
CA ASN A 117 -2.76 6.26 12.79
C ASN A 117 -3.93 6.59 13.75
N ILE A 118 -3.72 6.35 15.05
CA ILE A 118 -4.71 6.59 16.13
C ILE A 118 -4.87 8.09 16.48
N LEU A 119 -4.08 8.98 15.86
CA LEU A 119 -4.06 10.44 16.11
C LEU A 119 -5.42 11.06 16.44
#